data_AF-A0A925DKM4-F1
#
_entry.id   AF-A0A925DKM4-F1
#
_cell.length_a   1.000
_cell.length_b   1.000
_cell.length_c   1.000
_cell.angle_alpha   90.00
_cell.angle_beta   90.00
_cell.angle_gamma   90.00
#
_symmetry.space_group_name_H-M   'P 1'
#
loop_
_entity.id
_entity.type
_entity.pdbx_description
1 polymer ?
#
loop_
_entity_poly.entity_id
_entity_poly.type
_entity_poly.pdbx_seq_one_letter_code
_entity_poly.pdbx_strand_id
1 'polypeptide(L)'
;MLILFVFFACNGSSKTEISTEEEKAIKLAEDFIKRNAYTDALLDTSEYKLVRELNDWSDNDSVILKNRRGMLLPKAYGITTDIDSKWLVAFCNCNVSDEKNSCIMGRGVIVSKDGKEVRIAHKPVGLSHLKKNIK
;
A
#
# COMPACT_ATOMS: atom_id res chain seq x y z
N MET A 1 -0.59 47.31 -34.76
CA MET A 1 -0.42 45.91 -35.15
C MET A 1 -0.30 45.10 -33.86
N LEU A 2 -1.28 44.23 -33.59
CA LEU A 2 -1.54 43.61 -32.29
C LEU A 2 -0.58 42.42 -32.06
N ILE A 3 0.19 42.42 -30.98
CA ILE A 3 1.04 41.27 -30.60
C ILE A 3 0.17 40.32 -29.77
N LEU A 4 -0.16 39.16 -30.36
CA LEU A 4 -0.90 38.09 -29.70
C LEU A 4 0.07 37.22 -28.90
N PHE A 5 0.17 37.45 -27.59
CA PHE A 5 0.83 36.52 -26.68
C PHE A 5 -0.11 35.33 -26.42
N VAL A 6 0.15 34.21 -27.11
CA VAL A 6 -0.47 32.93 -26.78
C VAL A 6 0.21 32.40 -25.52
N PHE A 7 -0.45 32.57 -24.38
CA PHE A 7 -0.05 31.92 -23.14
C PHE A 7 -0.26 30.41 -23.29
N PHE A 8 0.84 29.68 -23.45
CA PHE A 8 0.89 28.24 -23.26
C PHE A 8 0.65 27.96 -21.78
N ALA A 9 -0.60 27.65 -21.41
CA ALA A 9 -0.90 27.09 -20.10
C ALA A 9 -0.33 25.67 -20.06
N CYS A 10 0.91 25.53 -19.56
CA CYS A 10 1.41 24.24 -19.12
C CYS A 10 0.47 23.73 -18.02
N ASN A 11 -0.33 22.70 -18.35
CA ASN A 11 -1.07 21.91 -17.37
C ASN A 11 -0.06 21.24 -16.42
N GLY A 12 0.29 21.94 -15.34
CA GLY A 12 1.07 21.40 -14.25
C GLY A 12 0.28 20.30 -13.57
N SER A 13 0.66 19.05 -13.84
CA SER A 13 0.18 17.90 -13.09
C SER A 13 0.59 18.10 -11.63
N SER A 14 -0.36 18.49 -10.77
CA SER A 14 -0.10 18.72 -9.34
C SER A 14 0.28 17.39 -8.70
N LYS A 15 1.56 17.16 -8.43
CA LYS A 15 1.99 16.08 -7.54
C LYS A 15 1.47 16.43 -6.15
N THR A 16 0.43 15.76 -5.69
CA THR A 16 -0.11 15.95 -4.34
C THR A 16 0.93 15.43 -3.34
N GLU A 17 1.54 16.33 -2.56
CA GLU A 17 2.60 16.00 -1.60
C GLU A 17 2.05 15.20 -0.40
N ILE A 18 2.72 14.10 -0.04
CA ILE A 18 2.38 13.26 1.11
C ILE A 18 2.68 14.02 2.42
N SER A 19 1.69 14.10 3.29
CA SER A 19 1.77 14.70 4.63
C SER A 19 2.47 13.77 5.62
N THR A 20 2.99 14.33 6.72
CA THR A 20 3.68 13.56 7.77
C THR A 20 2.81 12.46 8.39
N GLU A 21 1.49 12.67 8.53
CA GLU A 21 0.57 11.66 9.03
C GLU A 21 0.40 10.48 8.05
N GLU A 22 0.33 10.78 6.75
CA GLU A 22 0.27 9.78 5.69
C GLU A 22 1.58 8.99 5.62
N GLU A 23 2.74 9.64 5.78
CA GLU A 23 4.04 8.95 5.86
C GLU A 23 4.10 7.98 7.04
N LYS A 24 3.60 8.39 8.20
CA LYS A 24 3.50 7.52 9.38
C LYS A 24 2.59 6.31 9.11
N ALA A 25 1.44 6.52 8.47
CA ALA A 25 0.53 5.44 8.09
C ALA A 25 1.17 4.48 7.08
N ILE A 26 1.87 5.01 6.08
CA ILE A 26 2.64 4.22 5.10
C ILE A 26 3.68 3.37 5.81
N LYS A 27 4.43 3.95 6.75
CA LYS A 27 5.47 3.22 7.49
C LYS A 27 4.88 2.08 8.33
N LEU A 28 3.78 2.34 9.04
CA LEU A 28 3.06 1.31 9.80
C LEU A 28 2.57 0.17 8.90
N ALA A 29 2.07 0.50 7.72
CA ALA A 29 1.60 -0.48 6.74
C ALA A 29 2.75 -1.31 6.13
N GLU A 30 3.87 -0.66 5.77
CA GLU A 30 5.08 -1.35 5.29
C GLU A 30 5.61 -2.33 6.33
N ASP A 31 5.67 -1.92 7.60
CA ASP A 31 6.14 -2.78 8.68
C ASP A 31 5.13 -3.89 9.00
N PHE A 32 3.82 -3.66 8.81
CA PHE A 32 2.80 -4.70 8.91
C PHE A 32 2.96 -5.80 7.86
N ILE A 33 3.13 -5.44 6.58
CA ILE A 33 3.20 -6.45 5.52
C ILE A 33 4.46 -7.31 5.61
N LYS A 34 5.57 -6.75 6.08
CA LYS A 34 6.81 -7.49 6.34
C LYS A 34 6.65 -8.47 7.49
N ARG A 35 6.06 -8.03 8.61
CA ARG A 35 5.82 -8.88 9.79
C ARG A 35 4.83 -10.02 9.52
N ASN A 36 3.86 -9.80 8.63
CA ASN A 36 2.90 -10.82 8.22
C ASN A 36 3.36 -11.63 7.01
N ALA A 37 4.65 -11.55 6.67
CA ALA A 37 5.30 -12.28 5.58
C ALA A 37 4.64 -12.12 4.21
N TYR A 38 4.00 -10.98 3.90
CA TYR A 38 3.56 -10.73 2.53
C TYR A 38 4.71 -10.37 1.58
N THR A 39 5.89 -10.08 2.12
CA THR A 39 7.10 -9.74 1.37
C THR A 39 8.18 -10.79 1.59
N ASP A 40 9.14 -10.91 0.67
CA ASP A 40 10.30 -11.80 0.87
C ASP A 40 11.31 -11.28 1.89
N ALA A 41 11.26 -9.98 2.22
CA ALA A 41 12.04 -9.40 3.30
C ALA A 41 11.49 -9.89 4.64
N LEU A 42 12.23 -10.76 5.31
CA LEU A 42 11.91 -11.21 6.67
C LEU A 42 12.31 -10.11 7.66
N LEU A 43 11.33 -9.61 8.42
CA LEU A 43 11.62 -9.07 9.75
C LEU A 43 11.75 -10.24 10.71
N ASP A 44 12.57 -10.08 11.76
CA ASP A 44 12.58 -11.04 12.86
C ASP A 44 11.15 -11.14 13.43
N THR A 45 10.50 -12.28 13.20
CA THR A 45 9.10 -12.52 13.56
C THR A 45 8.97 -13.06 14.98
N SER A 46 10.09 -13.36 15.66
CA SER A 46 10.10 -13.94 17.01
C SER A 46 9.39 -13.06 18.06
N GLU A 47 9.34 -11.74 17.83
CA GLU A 47 8.70 -10.78 18.73
C GLU A 47 7.26 -10.40 18.35
N TYR A 48 6.75 -10.88 17.20
CA TYR A 48 5.48 -10.40 16.65
C TYR A 48 4.45 -11.50 16.48
N LYS A 49 3.28 -11.32 17.12
CA LYS A 49 2.12 -12.19 16.92
C LYS A 49 1.57 -12.01 15.51
N LEU A 50 1.42 -13.12 14.78
CA LEU A 50 0.76 -13.15 13.47
C LEU A 50 -0.64 -12.52 13.56
N VAL A 51 -0.93 -11.60 12.64
CA VAL A 51 -2.30 -11.08 12.48
C VAL A 51 -3.01 -11.94 11.45
N ARG A 52 -4.01 -12.69 11.92
CA ARG A 52 -4.81 -13.56 11.06
C ARG A 52 -5.82 -12.78 10.23
N GLU A 53 -6.05 -13.26 9.02
CA GLU A 53 -7.13 -12.83 8.14
C GLU A 53 -8.35 -13.75 8.27
N LEU A 54 -9.52 -13.25 7.89
CA LEU A 54 -10.74 -14.08 7.81
C LEU A 54 -10.62 -15.24 6.82
N ASN A 55 -9.73 -15.12 5.83
CA ASN A 55 -9.47 -16.15 4.81
C ASN A 55 -8.19 -16.93 5.12
N ASP A 56 -7.74 -17.02 6.38
CA ASP A 56 -6.72 -17.98 6.76
C ASP A 56 -7.38 -19.34 7.02
N TRP A 57 -7.19 -20.29 6.12
CA TRP A 57 -7.83 -21.62 6.16
C TRP A 57 -7.05 -22.64 7.00
N SER A 58 -5.99 -22.21 7.68
CA SER A 58 -5.11 -23.09 8.45
C SER A 58 -4.98 -22.60 9.89
N ASP A 59 -4.96 -23.53 10.83
CA ASP A 59 -4.62 -23.22 12.22
C ASP A 59 -3.12 -23.18 12.49
N ASN A 60 -2.30 -23.47 11.47
CA ASN A 60 -0.85 -23.43 11.57
C ASN A 60 -0.29 -22.11 11.01
N ASP A 61 0.26 -21.29 11.91
CA ASP A 61 0.85 -19.99 11.58
C ASP A 61 1.98 -20.11 10.53
N SER A 62 2.77 -21.18 10.55
CA SER A 62 3.81 -21.42 9.54
C SER A 62 3.22 -21.66 8.14
N VAL A 63 2.06 -22.32 8.04
CA VAL A 63 1.36 -22.52 6.77
C VAL A 63 0.78 -21.20 6.26
N ILE A 64 0.18 -20.40 7.15
CA ILE A 64 -0.32 -19.06 6.81
C ILE A 64 0.81 -18.18 6.27
N LEU A 65 1.91 -18.06 7.02
CA LEU A 65 3.07 -17.26 6.64
C LEU A 65 3.67 -17.72 5.31
N LYS A 66 3.75 -19.03 5.08
CA LYS A 66 4.21 -19.60 3.81
C LYS A 66 3.30 -19.20 2.64
N ASN A 67 1.99 -19.21 2.83
CA ASN A 67 1.02 -18.87 1.78
C ASN A 67 1.02 -17.38 1.43
N ARG A 68 1.39 -16.52 2.38
CA ARG A 68 1.49 -15.06 2.18
C ARG A 68 2.79 -14.63 1.50
N ARG A 69 3.82 -15.48 1.54
CA ARG A 69 5.18 -15.12 1.15
C ARG A 69 5.27 -14.60 -0.28
N GLY A 70 5.99 -13.48 -0.42
CA GLY A 70 6.32 -12.90 -1.72
C GLY A 70 5.10 -12.41 -2.51
N MET A 71 3.94 -12.25 -1.88
CA MET A 71 2.74 -11.79 -2.56
C MET A 71 2.77 -10.31 -2.92
N LEU A 72 3.44 -9.47 -2.10
CA LEU A 72 3.42 -8.01 -2.21
C LEU A 72 4.83 -7.41 -2.31
N LEU A 73 4.95 -6.31 -3.07
CA LEU A 73 6.11 -5.45 -3.04
C LEU A 73 6.25 -4.78 -1.66
N PRO A 74 7.48 -4.60 -1.14
CA PRO A 74 7.70 -4.10 0.21
C PRO A 74 7.44 -2.60 0.39
N LYS A 75 7.16 -1.88 -0.70
CA LYS A 75 6.93 -0.44 -0.72
C LYS A 75 5.50 -0.13 -1.11
N ALA A 76 4.89 0.80 -0.37
CA ALA A 76 3.54 1.25 -0.65
C ALA A 76 3.50 1.95 -2.02
N TYR A 77 2.53 1.58 -2.85
CA TYR A 77 2.25 2.23 -4.12
C TYR A 77 1.61 3.61 -3.94
N GLY A 78 0.73 3.72 -2.94
CA GLY A 78 0.02 4.95 -2.65
C GLY A 78 -0.91 4.83 -1.45
N ILE A 79 -1.53 5.95 -1.10
CA ILE A 79 -2.41 6.08 0.05
C ILE A 79 -3.67 6.85 -0.31
N THR A 80 -4.77 6.54 0.37
CA THR A 80 -6.01 7.32 0.35
C THR A 80 -6.72 7.17 1.70
N THR A 81 -7.84 7.84 1.88
CA THR A 81 -8.76 7.59 3.00
C THR A 81 -9.79 6.52 2.63
N ASP A 82 -10.00 5.57 3.53
CA ASP A 82 -11.08 4.58 3.46
C ASP A 82 -12.42 5.20 3.91
N ILE A 83 -13.51 4.44 3.74
CA ILE A 83 -14.88 4.86 4.08
C ILE A 83 -15.06 5.28 5.55
N ASP A 84 -14.30 4.66 6.46
CA ASP A 84 -14.36 4.94 7.90
C ASP A 84 -13.37 6.03 8.36
N SER A 85 -12.93 6.90 7.44
CA SER A 85 -11.88 7.90 7.71
C SER A 85 -10.56 7.30 8.19
N LYS A 86 -10.32 6.01 7.94
CA LYS A 86 -9.03 5.34 8.16
C LYS A 86 -8.11 5.57 6.95
N TRP A 87 -6.82 5.34 7.11
CA TRP A 87 -5.91 5.33 5.98
C TRP A 87 -5.97 3.98 5.26
N LEU A 88 -6.04 4.01 3.94
CA LEU A 88 -5.91 2.85 3.07
C LEU A 88 -4.60 2.97 2.29
N VAL A 89 -3.63 2.13 2.63
CA VAL A 89 -2.30 2.09 2.01
C VAL A 89 -2.25 0.91 1.05
N ALA A 90 -2.02 1.15 -0.24
CA ALA A 90 -2.02 0.09 -1.24
C ALA A 90 -0.60 -0.40 -1.57
N PHE A 91 -0.48 -1.72 -1.78
CA PHE A 91 0.75 -2.40 -2.18
C PHE A 91 0.50 -3.20 -3.44
N CYS A 92 1.53 -3.29 -4.29
CA CYS A 92 1.46 -4.04 -5.53
C CYS A 92 1.67 -5.52 -5.31
N ASN A 93 0.93 -6.36 -6.04
CA ASN A 93 1.22 -7.79 -6.08
C ASN A 93 2.52 -8.06 -6.84
N CYS A 94 3.30 -9.06 -6.43
CA CYS A 94 4.53 -9.47 -7.11
C CYS A 94 4.28 -10.27 -8.41
N ASN A 95 3.09 -10.87 -8.57
CA ASN A 95 2.75 -11.75 -9.71
C ASN A 95 2.41 -11.01 -11.02
N VAL A 96 2.67 -9.71 -11.12
CA VAL A 96 2.60 -9.01 -12.42
C VAL A 96 3.96 -9.17 -13.07
N SER A 97 4.14 -10.29 -13.78
CA SER A 97 5.13 -10.37 -14.85
C SER A 97 4.85 -9.22 -15.82
N ASP A 98 5.91 -8.51 -16.20
CA ASP A 98 6.00 -7.57 -17.34
C ASP A 98 6.35 -6.14 -16.93
N GLU A 99 7.66 -5.89 -16.95
CA GLU A 99 8.39 -4.84 -17.70
C GLU A 99 7.87 -3.39 -17.81
N LYS A 100 6.72 -3.00 -17.26
CA LYS A 100 6.20 -1.62 -17.36
C LYS A 100 5.43 -1.14 -16.14
N ASN A 101 5.95 -1.27 -14.91
CA ASN A 101 5.53 -0.46 -13.74
C ASN A 101 4.00 -0.35 -13.47
N SER A 102 3.16 -1.18 -14.09
CA SER A 102 1.71 -1.06 -14.06
C SER A 102 1.22 -2.06 -13.03
N CYS A 103 1.33 -1.64 -11.79
CA CYS A 103 0.55 -2.23 -10.74
C CYS A 103 -0.94 -2.06 -11.09
N ILE A 104 -1.58 -3.11 -11.63
CA ILE A 104 -2.98 -3.05 -12.05
C ILE A 104 -3.91 -3.34 -10.86
N MET A 105 -3.46 -4.23 -9.97
CA MET A 105 -4.19 -4.59 -8.75
C MET A 105 -3.25 -4.64 -7.55
N GLY A 106 -3.71 -4.11 -6.43
CA GLY A 106 -2.99 -4.15 -5.17
C GLY A 106 -3.79 -4.73 -4.02
N ARG A 107 -3.10 -4.98 -2.91
CA ARG A 107 -3.71 -5.21 -1.59
C ARG A 107 -3.63 -3.94 -0.76
N GLY A 108 -4.72 -3.62 -0.09
CA GLY A 108 -4.78 -2.50 0.84
C GLY A 108 -4.40 -2.94 2.25
N VAL A 109 -3.76 -2.06 3.01
CA VAL A 109 -3.64 -2.14 4.46
C VAL A 109 -4.39 -0.94 5.03
N ILE A 110 -5.32 -1.23 5.92
CA ILE A 110 -6.10 -0.24 6.64
C ILE A 110 -5.37 0.09 7.93
N VAL A 111 -5.11 1.37 8.15
CA VAL A 111 -4.44 1.92 9.34
C VAL A 111 -5.36 2.94 9.98
N SER A 112 -5.68 2.78 11.27
CA SER A 112 -6.42 3.81 12.01
C SER A 112 -5.61 5.11 12.09
N LYS A 113 -6.28 6.26 12.22
CA LYS A 113 -5.60 7.56 12.31
C LYS A 113 -4.65 7.67 13.50
N ASP A 114 -4.95 6.98 14.60
CA ASP A 114 -4.07 6.89 15.77
C ASP A 114 -2.97 5.83 15.64
N GLY A 115 -2.98 5.02 14.57
CA GLY A 115 -2.01 3.97 14.29
C GLY A 115 -2.13 2.70 15.15
N LYS A 116 -3.16 2.57 15.99
CA LYS A 116 -3.34 1.42 16.89
C LYS A 116 -3.91 0.19 16.20
N GLU A 117 -4.72 0.38 15.17
CA GLU A 117 -5.29 -0.71 14.37
C GLU A 117 -4.59 -0.74 13.01
N VAL A 118 -3.98 -1.88 12.69
CA VAL A 118 -3.41 -2.14 11.36
C VAL A 118 -3.88 -3.52 10.90
N ARG A 119 -4.55 -3.58 9.75
CA ARG A 119 -5.06 -4.83 9.17
C ARG A 119 -5.06 -4.79 7.66
N ILE A 120 -4.99 -5.94 7.02
CA ILE A 120 -5.14 -6.01 5.56
C ILE A 120 -6.61 -5.86 5.15
N ALA A 121 -6.84 -5.21 4.02
CA ALA A 121 -8.14 -5.08 3.40
C ALA A 121 -8.51 -6.40 2.71
N HIS A 122 -9.73 -6.86 2.95
CA HIS A 122 -10.22 -8.12 2.40
C HIS A 122 -10.36 -8.09 0.86
N LYS A 123 -10.72 -6.92 0.31
CA LYS A 123 -10.89 -6.72 -1.13
C LYS A 123 -9.62 -6.15 -1.77
N PRO A 124 -9.32 -6.50 -3.04
CA PRO A 124 -8.30 -5.79 -3.81
C PRO A 124 -8.59 -4.29 -3.89
N VAL A 125 -7.54 -3.48 -4.01
CA VAL A 125 -7.63 -2.03 -4.13
C VAL A 125 -7.34 -1.61 -5.57
N GLY A 126 -8.25 -0.84 -6.16
CA GLY A 126 -8.01 -0.15 -7.43
C GLY A 126 -7.07 1.04 -7.21
N LEU A 127 -6.06 1.19 -8.07
CA LEU A 127 -4.96 2.12 -7.82
C LEU A 127 -5.12 3.49 -8.49
N SER A 128 -6.13 3.67 -9.33
CA SER A 128 -6.37 4.86 -10.15
C SER A 128 -6.59 6.15 -9.34
N HIS A 129 -7.08 6.05 -8.11
CA HIS A 129 -7.45 7.19 -7.26
C HIS A 129 -6.50 7.40 -6.08
N LEU A 130 -5.36 6.71 -6.06
CA LEU A 130 -4.41 6.81 -4.96
C LEU A 130 -3.48 7.99 -5.14
N LYS A 131 -3.17 8.65 -4.03
CA LYS A 131 -2.04 9.54 -3.95
C LYS A 131 -0.77 8.70 -4.00
N LYS A 132 -0.03 8.78 -5.11
CA LYS A 132 1.12 7.92 -5.37
C LYS A 132 2.24 8.22 -4.37
N ASN A 133 2.78 7.17 -3.78
CA ASN A 133 3.96 7.23 -2.92
C ASN A 133 5.20 6.95 -3.76
N ILE A 134 5.57 7.93 -4.59
CA ILE A 134 6.80 7.88 -5.40
C ILE A 134 7.91 8.48 -4.54
N LYS A 135 8.68 7.62 -3.88
CA LYS A 135 9.95 7.99 -3.25
C LYS A 135 11.11 7.46 -4.08
#